data_AF-X6LR05-F1
#
_entry.id   AF-X6LR05-F1
#
_cell.length_a   1.000
_cell.length_b   1.000
_cell.length_c   1.000
_cell.angle_alpha   90.00
_cell.angle_beta   90.00
_cell.angle_gamma   90.00
#
_symmetry.space_group_name_H-M   'P 1'
#
loop_
_entity.id
_entity.type
_entity.pdbx_description
1 polymer ?
#
loop_
_entity_poly.entity_id
_entity_poly.type
_entity_poly.pdbx_seq_one_letter_code
_entity_poly.pdbx_strand_id
1 'polypeptide(L)'
;KKKKKKKKKNETGNYIFSDKERENFLKTKKRALRRALFMDAKIKRVSDIDTTQETFRAKLHFYLTWLATYDEVQEYLKWERQAELKKAAARKIAAWAPEWEPQLEFTNAIDIHEYGRTC
;
A
#
# COMPACT_ATOMS: atom_id res chain seq x y z
N LYS A 1 -23.41 7.99 -44.22
CA LYS A 1 -22.72 7.10 -43.26
C LYS A 1 -22.93 7.62 -41.83
N LYS A 2 -23.90 7.08 -41.06
CA LYS A 2 -24.20 7.52 -39.67
C LYS A 2 -23.30 6.76 -38.69
N LYS A 3 -22.39 7.45 -37.99
CA LYS A 3 -21.54 6.85 -36.94
C LYS A 3 -22.37 6.65 -35.65
N LYS A 4 -22.66 5.39 -35.31
CA LYS A 4 -23.20 4.99 -33.99
C LYS A 4 -22.15 5.29 -32.91
N LYS A 5 -22.41 6.28 -32.04
CA LYS A 5 -21.67 6.46 -30.77
C LYS A 5 -22.01 5.28 -29.84
N LYS A 6 -21.04 4.37 -29.63
CA LYS A 6 -21.12 3.35 -28.58
C LYS A 6 -21.14 4.05 -27.21
N LYS A 7 -22.28 3.95 -26.51
CA LYS A 7 -22.40 4.29 -25.07
C LYS A 7 -21.51 3.30 -24.30
N LYS A 8 -20.40 3.76 -23.73
CA LYS A 8 -19.64 2.99 -22.74
C LYS A 8 -20.57 2.79 -21.54
N LYS A 9 -20.85 1.53 -21.20
CA LYS A 9 -21.53 1.12 -19.98
C LYS A 9 -20.60 1.55 -18.83
N ASN A 10 -20.99 2.56 -18.06
CA ASN A 10 -20.34 2.85 -16.79
C ASN A 10 -20.73 1.71 -15.85
N GLU A 11 -19.76 0.89 -15.49
CA GLU A 11 -19.88 -0.04 -14.37
C GLU A 11 -19.99 0.81 -13.11
N THR A 12 -21.22 1.17 -12.74
CA THR A 12 -21.54 1.73 -11.43
C THR A 12 -21.34 0.63 -10.41
N GLY A 13 -20.09 0.44 -9.99
CA GLY A 13 -19.79 -0.16 -8.71
C GLY A 13 -20.62 0.56 -7.66
N ASN A 14 -21.25 -0.19 -6.76
CA ASN A 14 -22.10 0.35 -5.71
C ASN A 14 -21.18 1.04 -4.67
N TYR A 15 -20.80 2.29 -4.94
CA TYR A 15 -19.94 3.08 -4.07
C TYR A 15 -20.79 3.76 -3.00
N ILE A 16 -20.28 3.79 -1.77
CA ILE A 16 -20.97 4.31 -0.58
C ILE A 16 -21.05 5.85 -0.58
N PHE A 17 -20.24 6.53 -1.41
CA PHE A 17 -20.12 7.99 -1.44
C PHE A 17 -20.79 8.60 -2.68
N SER A 18 -21.16 9.89 -2.56
CA SER A 18 -21.86 10.62 -3.62
C SER A 18 -20.94 10.96 -4.81
N ASP A 19 -21.52 11.07 -6.01
CA ASP A 19 -20.78 11.42 -7.22
C ASP A 19 -20.03 12.78 -7.12
N LYS A 20 -20.52 13.68 -6.26
CA LYS A 20 -19.90 15.00 -6.00
C LYS A 20 -18.59 14.90 -5.22
N GLU A 21 -18.51 14.02 -4.22
CA GLU A 21 -17.29 13.79 -3.45
C GLU A 21 -16.19 13.19 -4.34
N ARG A 22 -16.59 12.32 -5.27
CA ARG A 22 -15.71 11.71 -6.26
C ARG A 22 -15.14 12.75 -7.24
N GLU A 23 -15.97 13.65 -7.77
CA GLU A 23 -15.50 14.70 -8.69
C GLU A 23 -14.50 15.66 -8.03
N ASN A 24 -14.74 16.05 -6.78
CA ASN A 24 -13.84 16.92 -6.04
C ASN A 24 -12.47 16.25 -5.81
N PHE A 25 -12.45 14.95 -5.52
CA PHE A 25 -11.22 14.19 -5.37
C PHE A 25 -10.45 14.04 -6.70
N LEU A 26 -11.17 13.84 -7.81
CA LEU A 26 -10.59 13.69 -9.14
C LEU A 26 -10.00 15.00 -9.70
N LYS A 27 -10.60 16.16 -9.40
CA LYS A 27 -10.09 17.47 -9.86
C LYS A 27 -8.70 17.81 -9.29
N THR A 28 -8.37 17.25 -8.12
CA THR A 28 -7.07 17.43 -7.45
C THR A 28 -5.95 16.55 -8.05
N LYS A 29 -6.29 15.53 -8.85
CA LYS A 29 -5.36 14.50 -9.38
C LYS A 29 -4.29 14.98 -10.38
N LYS A 30 -4.28 16.25 -10.81
CA LYS A 30 -3.23 16.75 -11.73
C LYS A 30 -1.86 16.96 -11.05
N ARG A 31 -1.81 17.02 -9.72
CA ARG A 31 -0.56 16.78 -8.98
C ARG A 31 -0.40 15.27 -8.86
N ALA A 32 0.65 14.70 -9.44
CA ALA A 32 0.99 13.29 -9.26
C ALA A 32 0.76 12.91 -7.78
N LEU A 33 -0.10 11.92 -7.53
CA LEU A 33 -0.54 11.46 -6.21
C LEU A 33 0.65 10.90 -5.44
N ARG A 34 1.51 11.79 -4.92
CA ARG A 34 2.56 11.44 -3.97
C ARG A 34 1.86 10.98 -2.70
N ARG A 35 2.04 9.71 -2.34
CA ARG A 35 1.56 9.18 -1.07
C ARG A 35 2.50 9.68 0.04
N ALA A 36 1.92 10.19 1.11
CA ALA A 36 2.68 10.51 2.30
C ALA A 36 3.04 9.19 3.00
N LEU A 37 4.34 8.95 3.18
CA LEU A 37 4.89 7.83 3.93
C LEU A 37 5.53 8.40 5.20
N PHE A 38 5.09 7.93 6.35
CA PHE A 38 5.73 8.17 7.64
C PHE A 38 6.64 6.99 7.92
N MET A 39 7.93 7.28 8.08
CA MET A 39 8.94 6.28 8.36
C MET A 39 9.56 6.58 9.72
N ASP A 40 9.58 5.58 10.59
CA ASP A 40 10.37 5.59 11.82
C ASP A 40 11.36 4.43 11.79
N ALA A 41 12.58 4.67 12.25
CA ALA A 41 13.68 3.72 12.20
C ALA A 41 14.32 3.60 13.57
N LYS A 42 14.23 2.40 14.16
CA LYS A 42 14.87 2.06 15.43
C LYS A 42 16.12 1.24 15.20
N ILE A 43 17.28 1.81 15.52
CA ILE A 43 18.56 1.10 15.51
C ILE A 43 18.59 0.13 16.70
N LYS A 44 18.79 -1.16 16.42
CA LYS A 44 18.89 -2.20 17.45
C LYS A 44 20.33 -2.48 17.87
N ARG A 45 21.24 -2.52 16.90
CA ARG A 45 22.66 -2.80 17.12
C ARG A 45 23.47 -2.19 15.99
N VAL A 46 24.66 -1.69 16.35
CA VAL A 46 25.74 -1.34 15.43
C VAL A 46 26.93 -2.22 15.81
N SER A 47 27.59 -2.82 14.82
CA SER A 47 28.77 -3.67 15.00
C SER A 47 29.72 -3.55 13.81
N ASP A 48 30.90 -4.16 13.93
CA ASP A 48 31.86 -4.34 12.83
C ASP A 48 32.19 -3.00 12.14
N ILE A 49 32.55 -1.99 12.94
CA ILE A 49 32.92 -0.65 12.45
C ILE A 49 34.37 -0.73 11.94
N ASP A 50 34.55 -0.63 10.63
CA ASP A 50 35.85 -0.52 10.00
C ASP A 50 36.09 0.92 9.54
N THR A 51 36.99 1.61 10.23
CA THR A 51 37.36 3.00 9.93
C THR A 51 38.25 3.14 8.70
N THR A 52 38.88 2.05 8.23
CA THR A 52 39.76 2.10 7.05
C THR A 52 38.96 2.08 5.74
N GLN A 53 37.84 1.35 5.73
CA GLN A 53 36.92 1.26 4.59
C GLN A 53 35.65 2.10 4.77
N GLU A 54 35.51 2.77 5.92
CA GLU A 54 34.33 3.55 6.31
C GLU A 54 33.02 2.72 6.28
N THR A 55 33.10 1.44 6.68
CA THR A 55 31.95 0.53 6.69
C THR A 55 31.52 0.16 8.10
N PHE A 56 30.25 -0.14 8.27
CA PHE A 56 29.71 -0.68 9.51
C PHE A 56 28.54 -1.61 9.24
N ARG A 57 28.26 -2.52 10.18
CA ARG A 57 27.07 -3.35 10.17
C ARG A 57 26.03 -2.80 11.15
N ALA A 58 24.79 -2.68 10.71
CA ALA A 58 23.68 -2.27 11.56
C ALA A 58 22.47 -3.19 11.44
N LYS A 59 21.77 -3.38 12.57
CA LYS A 59 20.45 -4.01 12.62
C LYS A 59 19.41 -2.94 12.89
N LEU A 60 18.48 -2.76 11.96
CA LEU A 60 17.46 -1.71 11.98
C LEU A 60 16.06 -2.35 12.05
N HIS A 61 15.15 -1.71 12.77
CA HIS A 61 13.71 -1.98 12.70
C HIS A 61 13.03 -0.77 12.07
N PHE A 62 12.36 -0.97 10.94
CA PHE A 62 11.60 0.07 10.26
C PHE A 62 10.11 -0.07 10.57
N TYR A 63 9.49 1.03 10.95
CA TYR A 63 8.03 1.17 11.01
C TYR A 63 7.60 2.08 9.86
N LEU A 64 6.82 1.52 8.96
CA LEU A 64 6.30 2.22 7.79
C LEU A 64 4.79 2.39 7.96
N THR A 65 4.35 3.63 8.03
CA THR A 65 2.94 3.99 8.14
C THR A 65 2.58 4.88 6.95
N TRP A 66 1.58 4.49 6.19
CA TRP A 66 1.05 5.31 5.10
C TRP A 66 -0.45 5.46 5.22
N LEU A 67 -0.97 6.56 4.68
CA LEU A 67 -2.40 6.79 4.64
C LEU A 67 -3.03 5.94 3.54
N ALA A 68 -4.05 5.18 3.91
CA ALA A 68 -4.85 4.42 2.96
C ALA A 68 -5.54 5.36 1.96
N THR A 69 -5.48 4.99 0.70
CA THR A 69 -6.21 5.64 -0.37
C THR A 69 -7.68 5.22 -0.37
N TYR A 70 -8.52 6.03 -1.00
CA TYR A 70 -9.93 5.72 -1.15
C TYR A 70 -10.17 4.34 -1.78
N ASP A 71 -9.41 4.00 -2.82
CA ASP A 71 -9.57 2.75 -3.56
C ASP A 71 -9.22 1.54 -2.67
N GLU A 72 -8.14 1.62 -1.87
CA GLU A 72 -7.74 0.58 -0.91
C GLU A 72 -8.79 0.36 0.19
N VAL A 73 -9.42 1.43 0.70
CA VAL A 73 -10.52 1.31 1.68
C VAL A 73 -11.72 0.59 1.06
N GLN A 74 -12.06 0.89 -0.19
CA GLN A 74 -13.16 0.20 -0.87
C GLN A 74 -12.84 -1.28 -1.14
N GLU A 75 -11.60 -1.60 -1.45
CA GLU A 75 -11.13 -2.99 -1.61
C GLU A 75 -11.18 -3.76 -0.30
N TYR A 76 -10.71 -3.17 0.79
CA TYR A 76 -10.81 -3.76 2.12
C TYR A 76 -12.26 -4.07 2.50
N LEU A 77 -13.18 -3.10 2.33
CA LEU A 77 -14.60 -3.30 2.65
C LEU A 77 -15.29 -4.38 1.78
N LYS A 78 -14.81 -4.59 0.55
CA LYS A 78 -15.28 -5.69 -0.31
C LYS A 78 -14.74 -7.03 0.17
N TRP A 79 -13.45 -7.08 0.53
CA TRP A 79 -12.83 -8.27 1.08
C TRP A 79 -13.47 -8.67 2.41
N GLU A 80 -13.74 -7.72 3.30
CA GLU A 80 -14.38 -7.96 4.61
C GLU A 80 -15.77 -8.58 4.46
N ARG A 81 -16.61 -8.03 3.58
CA ARG A 81 -17.93 -8.63 3.24
C ARG A 81 -17.79 -10.05 2.69
N GLN A 82 -16.79 -10.31 1.84
CA GLN A 82 -16.54 -11.67 1.34
C GLN A 82 -16.00 -12.60 2.44
N ALA A 83 -15.24 -12.05 3.39
CA ALA A 83 -14.68 -12.77 4.50
C ALA A 83 -15.76 -13.26 5.45
N GLU A 84 -16.74 -12.42 5.77
CA GLU A 84 -17.90 -12.80 6.58
C GLU A 84 -18.71 -13.94 5.92
N LEU A 85 -19.03 -13.79 4.64
CA LEU A 85 -19.79 -14.80 3.88
C LEU A 85 -19.06 -16.15 3.82
N LYS A 86 -17.74 -16.15 3.61
CA LYS A 86 -16.93 -17.38 3.52
C LYS A 86 -16.58 -17.97 4.88
N LYS A 87 -16.50 -17.15 5.93
CA LYS A 87 -16.36 -17.61 7.32
C LYS A 87 -17.62 -18.36 7.77
N ALA A 88 -18.81 -17.87 7.41
CA ALA A 88 -20.06 -18.59 7.59
C ALA A 88 -20.07 -19.95 6.85
N ALA A 89 -19.37 -20.04 5.72
CA ALA A 89 -19.19 -21.27 4.94
C ALA A 89 -17.96 -22.12 5.35
N ALA A 90 -17.32 -21.81 6.49
CA ALA A 90 -16.12 -22.50 7.02
C ALA A 90 -14.92 -22.62 6.04
N ARG A 91 -14.80 -21.70 5.08
CA ARG A 91 -13.69 -21.69 4.10
C ARG A 91 -12.57 -20.76 4.57
N LYS A 92 -11.32 -21.21 4.42
CA LYS A 92 -10.14 -20.36 4.64
C LYS A 92 -10.06 -19.26 3.59
N ILE A 93 -9.73 -18.06 4.04
CA ILE A 93 -9.48 -16.88 3.21
C ILE A 93 -8.06 -16.42 3.49
N ALA A 94 -7.36 -15.97 2.44
CA ALA A 94 -6.10 -15.27 2.59
C ALA A 94 -6.31 -13.92 3.27
N ALA A 95 -5.39 -13.54 4.16
CA ALA A 95 -5.37 -12.23 4.78
C ALA A 95 -5.37 -11.14 3.68
N TRP A 96 -6.12 -10.06 3.92
CA TRP A 96 -6.10 -8.91 3.02
C TRP A 96 -4.72 -8.24 3.07
N ALA A 97 -4.23 -7.85 1.90
CA ALA A 97 -3.06 -7.01 1.74
C ALA A 97 -3.36 -5.97 0.65
N PRO A 98 -2.87 -4.72 0.81
CA PRO A 98 -3.03 -3.70 -0.22
C PRO A 98 -2.21 -4.06 -1.47
N GLU A 99 -2.66 -3.59 -2.64
CA GLU A 99 -1.93 -3.77 -3.90
C GLU A 99 -0.57 -3.05 -3.89
N TRP A 100 -0.51 -1.91 -3.21
CA TRP A 100 0.71 -1.12 -3.09
C TRP A 100 1.24 -1.13 -1.66
N GLU A 101 2.52 -1.46 -1.53
CA GLU A 101 3.31 -1.30 -0.31
C GLU A 101 4.60 -0.50 -0.63
N PRO A 102 5.07 0.35 0.31
CA PRO A 102 6.32 1.07 0.13
C PRO A 102 7.50 0.08 0.11
N GLN A 103 8.33 0.15 -0.93
CA GLN A 103 9.59 -0.59 -1.02
C GLN A 103 10.72 0.30 -0.51
N LEU A 104 11.55 -0.24 0.39
CA LEU A 104 12.74 0.45 0.88
C LEU A 104 13.97 -0.04 0.11
N GLU A 105 14.78 0.91 -0.33
CA GLU A 105 16.06 0.65 -0.96
C GLU A 105 17.16 1.36 -0.18
N PHE A 106 18.23 0.64 0.14
CA PHE A 106 19.39 1.17 0.86
C PHE A 106 20.54 1.33 -0.12
N THR A 107 20.62 2.50 -0.77
CA THR A 107 21.59 2.77 -1.85
C THR A 107 23.04 2.59 -1.44
N ASN A 108 23.33 2.76 -0.15
CA ASN A 108 24.68 2.67 0.42
C ASN A 108 24.91 1.35 1.17
N ALA A 109 23.94 0.44 1.18
CA ALA A 109 24.13 -0.87 1.79
C ALA A 109 24.95 -1.76 0.86
N ILE A 110 25.97 -2.40 1.43
CA ILE A 110 26.76 -3.43 0.74
C ILE A 110 25.97 -4.74 0.77
N ASP A 111 25.57 -5.17 1.98
CA ASP A 111 24.80 -6.38 2.22
C ASP A 111 23.52 -6.08 2.99
N ILE A 112 22.41 -6.69 2.56
CA ILE A 112 21.10 -6.57 3.22
C ILE A 112 20.66 -7.96 3.71
N HIS A 113 20.37 -8.05 5.00
CA HIS A 113 19.83 -9.27 5.61
C HIS A 113 18.41 -9.02 6.12
N GLU A 114 17.44 -9.66 5.49
CA GLU A 114 16.04 -9.56 5.90
C GLU A 114 15.73 -10.57 7.00
N TYR A 115 15.26 -10.06 8.15
CA TYR A 115 14.67 -10.87 9.19
C TYR A 115 13.15 -10.79 9.01
N GLY A 116 12.48 -11.94 8.96
CA GLY A 116 11.07 -12.05 8.55
C GLY A 116 10.14 -10.99 9.16
N ARG A 117 9.21 -10.48 8.34
CA ARG A 117 8.21 -9.49 8.77
C ARG A 117 7.35 -10.13 9.87
N THR A 118 7.35 -9.53 11.06
CA THR A 118 6.36 -9.86 12.10
C THR A 118 5.14 -9.01 11.80
N CYS A 119 4.14 -9.63 11.17
CA CYS A 119 2.82 -9.04 10.93
C CYS A 119 1.95 -9.21 12.16
#